data_AF-A0A7M7SWF6-F1
#
_entry.id   AF-A0A7M7SWF6-F1
#
_cell.length_a   1.000
_cell.length_b   1.000
_cell.length_c   1.000
_cell.angle_alpha   90.00
_cell.angle_beta   90.00
_cell.angle_gamma   90.00
#
_symmetry.space_group_name_H-M   'P 1'
#
loop_
_entity.id
_entity.type
_entity.pdbx_description
1 polymer ?
#
loop_
_entity_poly.entity_id
_entity_poly.type
_entity_poly.pdbx_seq_one_letter_code
_entity_poly.pdbx_strand_id
1 'polypeptide(L)'
;MTLSSKNVSDNGRHFDSSTYRDFATQWGFSHVTSSPHYPRSNGFIERMIQTVKNTLKKAKVSGIDPNMALLCIRATPIDSRIPSPAELLYGRKMKDNLPTRIRNNSPGRDDVNHRMQLRQQSQKYHHDKSAHDLAPLSPGQLVRVQDQTSRHWITATVREQCHEPRSYLVETPNGRVLRRNRQHLADIEPRRIHHDEEVTKTPDPHTREEMTLDPTPDIRGSPAPNPAPNPVPIPNHQPTTRSGRVIKKPEKLTY
;
A
#
# COMPACT_ATOMS: atom_id res chain seq x y z
N MET A 1 12.74 -16.55 29.16
CA MET A 1 11.96 -15.80 28.14
C MET A 1 12.15 -14.33 28.43
N THR A 2 12.93 -13.62 27.62
CA THR A 2 12.94 -12.16 27.67
C THR A 2 11.69 -11.65 26.95
N LEU A 3 10.89 -10.81 27.62
CA LEU A 3 9.81 -10.10 26.94
C LEU A 3 10.41 -9.25 25.81
N SER A 4 9.69 -9.16 24.69
CA SER A 4 10.08 -8.28 23.60
C SER A 4 10.19 -6.86 24.14
N SER A 5 11.34 -6.21 23.94
CA SER A 5 11.55 -4.82 24.38
C SER A 5 10.61 -3.83 23.70
N LYS A 6 10.00 -4.23 22.57
CA LYS A 6 9.11 -3.41 21.76
C LYS A 6 7.91 -4.20 21.23
N ASN A 7 6.74 -3.60 21.28
CA ASN A 7 5.48 -4.07 20.69
C ASN A 7 4.98 -3.03 19.69
N VAL A 8 4.60 -3.46 18.49
CA VAL A 8 4.06 -2.59 17.44
C VAL A 8 2.62 -3.00 17.13
N SER A 9 1.68 -2.06 17.24
CA SER A 9 0.27 -2.28 16.90
C SER A 9 -0.26 -1.18 15.97
N ASP A 10 -1.49 -1.35 15.48
CA ASP A 10 -2.24 -0.23 14.93
C ASP A 10 -2.65 0.76 16.03
N ASN A 11 -3.20 1.89 15.61
CA ASN A 11 -3.77 2.90 16.49
C ASN A 11 -5.23 2.57 16.88
N GLY A 12 -5.55 1.29 17.09
CA GLY A 12 -6.86 0.86 17.57
C GLY A 12 -7.13 1.43 18.97
N ARG A 13 -8.39 1.80 19.26
CA ARG A 13 -8.77 2.44 20.55
C ARG A 13 -8.37 1.63 21.79
N HIS A 14 -8.31 0.31 21.66
CA HIS A 14 -7.90 -0.59 22.73
C HIS A 14 -6.40 -0.54 23.04
N PHE A 15 -5.57 -0.15 22.07
CA PHE A 15 -4.13 -0.03 22.22
C PHE A 15 -3.69 1.40 22.58
N ASP A 16 -4.57 2.40 22.41
CA ASP A 16 -4.31 3.81 22.72
C ASP A 16 -4.83 4.24 24.12
N SER A 17 -5.34 3.30 24.92
CA SER A 17 -5.84 3.61 26.26
C SER A 17 -4.70 3.87 27.26
N SER A 18 -4.95 4.69 28.28
CA SER A 18 -4.03 4.84 29.42
C SER A 18 -3.73 3.50 30.09
N THR A 19 -4.75 2.65 30.24
CA THR A 19 -4.60 1.31 30.82
C THR A 19 -3.62 0.42 30.08
N TYR A 20 -3.56 0.50 28.74
CA TYR A 20 -2.61 -0.27 27.95
C TYR A 20 -1.18 0.28 28.09
N ARG A 21 -1.05 1.60 28.23
CA ARG A 21 0.23 2.26 28.50
C ARG A 21 0.79 1.86 29.88
N ASP A 22 -0.06 1.86 30.90
CA ASP A 22 0.32 1.43 32.25
C ASP A 22 0.72 -0.05 32.27
N PHE A 23 -0.01 -0.90 31.56
CA PHE A 23 0.36 -2.30 31.35
C PHE A 23 1.73 -2.44 30.67
N ALA A 24 1.99 -1.69 29.59
CA ALA A 24 3.26 -1.72 28.89
C ALA A 24 4.44 -1.29 29.79
N THR A 25 4.25 -0.23 30.58
CA THR A 25 5.23 0.24 31.56
C THR A 25 5.47 -0.79 32.66
N GLN A 26 4.41 -1.39 33.21
CA GLN A 26 4.52 -2.42 34.25
C GLN A 26 5.27 -3.66 33.77
N TRP A 27 5.03 -4.08 32.53
CA TRP A 27 5.67 -5.26 31.93
C TRP A 27 7.02 -4.95 31.25
N GLY A 28 7.45 -3.69 31.27
CA GLY A 28 8.77 -3.26 30.82
C GLY A 28 8.98 -3.30 29.30
N PHE A 29 7.93 -3.11 28.49
CA PHE A 29 8.04 -3.04 27.03
C PHE A 29 7.57 -1.70 26.47
N SER A 30 8.22 -1.25 25.39
CA SER A 30 7.81 -0.05 24.66
C SER A 30 6.69 -0.38 23.68
N HIS A 31 5.57 0.34 23.76
CA HIS A 31 4.51 0.25 22.77
C HIS A 31 4.64 1.35 21.73
N VAL A 32 4.68 0.96 20.45
CA VAL A 32 4.78 1.89 19.32
C VAL A 32 3.60 1.67 18.38
N THR A 33 2.82 2.72 18.13
CA THR A 33 1.70 2.65 17.19
C THR A 33 2.15 3.03 15.79
N SER A 34 1.69 2.27 14.80
CA SER A 34 1.86 2.65 13.40
C SER A 34 0.98 3.86 13.06
N SER A 35 1.37 4.62 12.01
CA SER A 35 0.54 5.72 11.53
C SER A 35 -0.88 5.19 11.29
N PRO A 36 -1.91 5.89 11.78
CA PRO A 36 -3.30 5.53 11.54
C PRO A 36 -3.56 5.27 10.05
N HIS A 37 -4.27 4.19 9.75
CA HIS A 37 -4.69 3.78 8.41
C HIS A 37 -3.55 3.35 7.47
N TYR A 38 -2.41 2.89 8.01
CA TYR A 38 -1.33 2.29 7.23
C TYR A 38 -1.31 0.76 7.40
N PRO A 39 -2.23 0.00 6.75
CA PRO A 39 -2.34 -1.45 6.96
C PRO A 39 -1.08 -2.22 6.56
N ARG A 40 -0.27 -1.65 5.65
CA ARG A 40 1.00 -2.26 5.21
C ARG A 40 1.98 -2.52 6.35
N SER A 41 1.99 -1.73 7.43
CA SER A 41 2.86 -2.01 8.59
C SER A 41 2.50 -3.30 9.31
N ASN A 42 1.23 -3.70 9.24
CA ASN A 42 0.67 -4.84 9.99
C ASN A 42 0.37 -6.04 9.09
N GLY A 43 0.71 -5.97 7.80
CA GLY A 43 0.39 -7.00 6.80
C GLY A 43 0.93 -8.39 7.15
N PHE A 44 2.06 -8.48 7.88
CA PHE A 44 2.57 -9.75 8.38
C PHE A 44 1.59 -10.43 9.36
N ILE A 45 1.07 -9.66 10.32
CA ILE A 45 0.10 -10.15 11.31
C ILE A 45 -1.22 -10.47 10.63
N GLU A 46 -1.70 -9.63 9.70
CA GLU A 46 -2.91 -9.90 8.93
C GLU A 46 -2.81 -11.22 8.15
N ARG A 47 -1.69 -11.46 7.47
CA ARG A 47 -1.46 -12.70 6.73
C ARG A 47 -1.39 -13.92 7.66
N MET A 48 -0.80 -13.77 8.83
CA MET A 48 -0.75 -14.82 9.85
C MET A 48 -2.14 -15.14 10.40
N ILE A 49 -2.95 -14.11 10.72
CA ILE A 49 -4.36 -14.28 11.15
C ILE A 49 -5.15 -15.03 10.08
N GLN A 50 -4.95 -14.69 8.81
CA GLN A 50 -5.60 -15.40 7.70
C GLN A 50 -5.19 -16.88 7.68
N THR A 51 -3.90 -17.21 7.85
CA THR A 51 -3.42 -18.59 7.94
C THR A 51 -4.08 -19.32 9.10
N VAL A 52 -4.10 -18.73 10.31
CA VAL A 52 -4.73 -19.33 11.49
C VAL A 52 -6.22 -19.59 11.26
N LYS A 53 -6.97 -18.60 10.76
CA LYS A 53 -8.40 -18.74 10.46
C LYS A 53 -8.65 -19.85 9.45
N ASN A 54 -7.87 -19.92 8.37
CA ASN A 54 -8.03 -20.94 7.35
C ASN A 54 -7.71 -22.34 7.90
N THR A 55 -6.67 -22.47 8.72
CA THR A 55 -6.32 -23.73 9.37
C THR A 55 -7.40 -24.20 10.34
N LEU A 56 -7.96 -23.31 11.15
CA LEU A 56 -9.07 -23.64 12.07
C LEU A 56 -10.34 -24.03 11.31
N LYS A 57 -10.65 -23.36 10.20
CA LYS A 57 -11.77 -23.76 9.33
C LYS A 57 -11.58 -25.18 8.78
N LYS A 58 -10.36 -25.51 8.30
CA LYS A 58 -10.03 -26.86 7.82
C LYS A 58 -10.13 -27.89 8.94
N ALA A 59 -9.59 -27.59 10.13
CA ALA A 59 -9.68 -28.47 11.29
C ALA A 59 -11.13 -28.79 11.66
N LYS A 60 -12.01 -27.78 11.65
CA LYS A 60 -13.45 -27.95 11.88
C LYS A 60 -14.11 -28.88 10.87
N VAL A 61 -13.79 -28.74 9.57
CA VAL A 61 -14.34 -29.59 8.51
C VAL A 61 -13.82 -31.02 8.60
N SER A 62 -12.55 -31.20 8.94
CA SER A 62 -11.90 -32.51 9.04
C SER A 62 -12.09 -33.21 10.39
N GLY A 63 -12.76 -32.58 11.36
CA GLY A 63 -12.93 -33.12 12.72
C GLY A 63 -11.63 -33.19 13.53
N ILE A 64 -10.59 -32.44 13.15
CA ILE A 64 -9.29 -32.43 13.83
C ILE A 64 -9.37 -31.46 15.03
N ASP A 65 -8.72 -31.83 16.14
CA ASP A 65 -8.57 -30.96 17.30
C ASP A 65 -7.91 -29.61 16.92
N PRO A 66 -8.53 -28.46 17.28
CA PRO A 66 -7.96 -27.15 17.03
C PRO A 66 -6.55 -26.95 17.58
N ASN A 67 -6.19 -27.56 18.72
CA ASN A 67 -4.85 -27.39 19.29
C ASN A 67 -3.80 -28.11 18.46
N MET A 68 -4.12 -29.31 17.94
CA MET A 68 -3.29 -30.00 16.96
C MET A 68 -3.07 -29.15 15.70
N ALA A 69 -4.12 -28.52 15.18
CA ALA A 69 -4.01 -27.68 13.99
C ALA A 69 -3.11 -26.45 14.21
N LEU A 70 -3.17 -25.84 15.39
CA LEU A 70 -2.26 -24.76 15.80
C LEU A 70 -0.83 -25.25 16.03
N LEU A 71 -0.65 -26.46 16.55
CA LEU A 71 0.66 -27.08 16.69
C LEU A 71 1.31 -27.30 15.32
N CYS A 72 0.57 -27.80 14.33
CA CYS A 72 1.07 -27.95 12.97
C CYS A 72 1.57 -26.61 12.40
N ILE A 73 0.84 -25.50 12.58
CA ILE A 73 1.30 -24.17 12.15
C ILE A 73 2.65 -23.80 12.79
N ARG A 74 2.83 -24.10 14.08
CA ARG A 74 4.08 -23.79 14.80
C ARG A 74 5.23 -24.74 14.45
N ALA A 75 4.92 -25.98 14.07
CA ALA A 75 5.88 -27.03 13.73
C ALA A 75 6.24 -27.08 12.23
N THR A 76 5.52 -26.34 11.38
CA THR A 76 5.81 -26.27 9.95
C THR A 76 7.04 -25.39 9.71
N PRO A 77 8.09 -25.88 9.01
CA PRO A 77 9.25 -25.09 8.62
C PRO A 77 8.85 -23.86 7.80
N ILE A 78 9.54 -22.74 8.02
CA ILE A 78 9.29 -21.50 7.25
C ILE A 78 9.76 -21.67 5.80
N ASP A 79 10.83 -22.44 5.60
CA ASP A 79 11.43 -22.78 4.32
C ASP A 79 12.13 -24.14 4.45
N SER A 80 12.45 -24.79 3.33
CA SER A 80 13.32 -25.97 3.21
C SER A 80 14.61 -25.87 4.04
N ARG A 81 15.16 -24.65 4.20
CA ARG A 81 16.41 -24.36 4.89
C ARG A 81 16.26 -23.56 6.18
N ILE A 82 15.03 -23.18 6.56
CA ILE A 82 14.73 -22.39 7.75
C ILE A 82 13.79 -23.20 8.66
N PRO A 83 14.21 -23.50 9.91
CA PRO A 83 13.39 -24.25 10.86
C PRO A 83 12.01 -23.65 11.12
N SER A 84 11.15 -24.45 11.73
CA SER A 84 9.81 -24.05 12.13
C SER A 84 9.82 -22.98 13.23
N PRO A 85 8.78 -22.15 13.37
CA PRO A 85 8.68 -21.17 14.44
C PRO A 85 8.90 -21.77 15.84
N ALA A 86 8.39 -22.97 16.09
CA ALA A 86 8.62 -23.67 17.36
C ALA A 86 10.09 -24.09 17.55
N GLU A 87 10.76 -24.55 16.51
CA GLU A 87 12.20 -24.88 16.57
C GLU A 87 13.05 -23.63 16.81
N LEU A 88 12.70 -22.50 16.18
CA LEU A 88 13.38 -21.23 16.39
C LEU A 88 13.21 -20.72 17.83
N LEU A 89 12.03 -20.94 18.43
CA LEU A 89 11.73 -20.48 19.78
C LEU A 89 12.31 -21.40 20.87
N TYR A 90 12.17 -22.71 20.70
CA TYR A 90 12.51 -23.71 21.73
C TYR A 90 13.86 -24.40 21.50
N GLY A 91 14.50 -24.19 20.34
CA GLY A 91 15.77 -24.84 19.98
C GLY A 91 15.67 -26.34 19.71
N ARG A 92 14.44 -26.90 19.61
CA ARG A 92 14.20 -28.34 19.42
C ARG A 92 13.00 -28.58 18.50
N LYS A 93 13.00 -29.72 17.81
CA LYS A 93 11.89 -30.16 16.97
C LYS A 93 10.71 -30.62 17.81
N MET A 94 9.53 -30.07 17.55
CA MET A 94 8.28 -30.51 18.17
C MET A 94 7.73 -31.74 17.45
N LYS A 95 7.12 -32.67 18.20
CA LYS A 95 6.37 -33.79 17.62
C LYS A 95 5.02 -33.28 17.14
N ASP A 96 4.74 -33.47 15.86
CA ASP A 96 3.43 -33.24 15.26
C ASP A 96 2.84 -34.57 14.74
N ASN A 97 1.76 -34.49 13.97
CA ASN A 97 1.09 -35.65 13.40
C ASN A 97 1.83 -36.26 12.19
N LEU A 98 3.00 -35.72 11.80
CA LEU A 98 3.80 -36.25 10.71
C LEU A 98 4.91 -37.16 11.26
N PRO A 99 5.06 -38.38 10.73
CA PRO A 99 6.14 -39.26 11.12
C PRO A 99 7.48 -38.62 10.72
N THR A 100 8.19 -38.08 11.72
CA THR A 100 9.44 -37.36 11.49
C THR A 100 10.53 -37.86 12.43
N ARG A 101 11.71 -38.15 11.88
CA ARG A 101 12.90 -38.45 12.67
C ARG A 101 13.39 -37.18 13.37
N ILE A 102 13.19 -37.11 14.68
CA ILE A 102 13.72 -36.04 15.51
C ILE A 102 15.20 -36.30 15.72
N ARG A 103 16.03 -35.43 15.13
CA ARG A 103 17.47 -35.38 15.42
C ARG A 103 17.69 -34.25 16.42
N ASN A 104 18.51 -34.48 17.43
CA ASN A 104 18.91 -33.45 18.40
C ASN A 104 19.90 -32.42 17.82
N ASN A 105 20.00 -32.32 16.50
CA ASN A 105 20.92 -31.40 15.85
C ASN A 105 20.14 -30.16 15.41
N SER A 106 20.14 -29.16 16.27
CA SER A 106 19.60 -27.84 15.96
C SER A 106 20.57 -27.16 15.00
N PRO A 107 20.12 -26.62 13.84
CA PRO A 107 21.01 -25.85 12.98
C PRO A 107 21.58 -24.67 13.78
N GLY A 108 22.85 -24.34 13.52
CA GLY A 108 23.54 -23.24 14.22
C GLY A 108 22.73 -21.95 14.10
N ARG A 109 22.56 -21.25 15.23
CA ARG A 109 21.73 -20.03 15.29
C ARG A 109 22.17 -18.97 14.28
N ASP A 110 23.48 -18.86 14.05
CA ASP A 110 24.05 -17.89 13.13
C ASP A 110 23.71 -18.19 11.67
N ASP A 111 23.76 -19.46 11.27
CA ASP A 111 23.38 -19.90 9.93
C ASP A 111 21.89 -19.67 9.67
N VAL A 112 21.04 -19.95 10.66
CA VAL A 112 19.60 -19.65 10.59
C VAL A 112 19.35 -18.14 10.46
N ASN A 113 20.04 -17.34 11.27
CA ASN A 113 19.93 -15.88 11.21
C ASN A 113 20.39 -15.33 9.85
N HIS A 114 21.51 -15.81 9.34
CA HIS A 114 22.04 -15.41 8.04
C HIS A 114 21.05 -15.73 6.90
N ARG A 115 20.47 -16.93 6.91
CA ARG A 115 19.44 -17.31 5.93
C ARG A 115 18.18 -16.46 6.04
N MET A 116 17.76 -16.16 7.27
CA MET A 116 16.61 -15.29 7.49
C MET A 116 16.87 -13.88 6.96
N GLN A 117 18.08 -13.35 7.13
CA GLN A 117 18.51 -12.07 6.55
C GLN A 117 18.50 -12.12 5.01
N LEU A 118 19.06 -13.16 4.39
CA LEU A 118 19.04 -13.32 2.93
C LEU A 118 17.60 -13.36 2.39
N ARG A 119 16.70 -14.08 3.07
CA ARG A 119 15.28 -14.13 2.72
C ARG A 119 14.62 -12.76 2.81
N GLN A 120 14.91 -11.99 3.86
CA GLN A 120 14.40 -10.62 4.01
C GLN A 120 14.96 -9.68 2.93
N GLN A 121 16.26 -9.79 2.60
CA GLN A 121 16.90 -9.01 1.54
C GLN A 121 16.31 -9.32 0.17
N SER A 122 16.06 -10.59 -0.14
CA SER A 122 15.39 -10.98 -1.39
C SER A 122 13.96 -10.41 -1.47
N GLN A 123 13.18 -10.52 -0.38
CA GLN A 123 11.84 -9.92 -0.33
C GLN A 123 11.88 -8.41 -0.53
N LYS A 124 12.83 -7.72 0.12
CA LYS A 124 13.08 -6.29 -0.06
C LYS A 124 13.41 -5.98 -1.52
N TYR A 125 14.37 -6.68 -2.12
CA TYR A 125 14.77 -6.48 -3.51
C TYR A 125 13.58 -6.60 -4.47
N HIS A 126 12.73 -7.62 -4.31
CA HIS A 126 11.54 -7.78 -5.15
C HIS A 126 10.47 -6.71 -4.91
N HIS A 127 10.28 -6.27 -3.67
CA HIS A 127 9.37 -5.19 -3.34
C HIS A 127 9.84 -3.86 -3.95
N ASP A 128 11.13 -3.54 -3.79
CA ASP A 128 11.74 -2.28 -4.19
C ASP A 128 11.77 -2.09 -5.71
N LYS A 129 11.69 -3.16 -6.51
CA LYS A 129 11.49 -3.07 -7.98
C LYS A 129 10.25 -2.28 -8.40
N SER A 130 9.23 -2.28 -7.55
CA SER A 130 7.94 -1.63 -7.81
C SER A 130 7.66 -0.47 -6.87
N ALA A 131 8.40 -0.37 -5.77
CA ALA A 131 8.22 0.67 -4.78
C ALA A 131 8.93 1.95 -5.22
N HIS A 132 8.25 3.08 -5.06
CA HIS A 132 8.79 4.40 -5.35
C HIS A 132 8.69 5.21 -4.06
N ASP A 133 9.83 5.73 -3.61
CA ASP A 133 9.87 6.55 -2.41
C ASP A 133 9.43 7.97 -2.73
N LEU A 134 8.47 8.47 -1.94
CA LEU A 134 7.98 9.83 -2.05
C LEU A 134 8.96 10.79 -1.35
N ALA A 135 9.19 11.96 -1.96
CA ALA A 135 10.10 12.97 -1.44
C ALA A 135 9.73 13.39 0.00
N PRO A 136 10.68 13.58 0.92
CA PRO A 136 10.40 14.07 2.27
C PRO A 136 9.65 15.41 2.26
N LEU A 137 8.85 15.66 3.31
CA LEU A 137 8.13 16.92 3.48
C LEU A 137 8.79 17.76 4.57
N SER A 138 8.83 19.08 4.37
CA SER A 138 9.40 20.01 5.34
C SER A 138 8.33 20.55 6.31
N PRO A 139 8.67 20.82 7.58
CA PRO A 139 7.82 21.60 8.47
C PRO A 139 7.38 22.93 7.83
N GLY A 140 6.13 23.31 8.00
CA GLY A 140 5.51 24.49 7.38
C GLY A 140 5.01 24.28 5.94
N GLN A 141 5.30 23.14 5.30
CA GLN A 141 4.89 22.88 3.93
C GLN A 141 3.37 22.64 3.84
N LEU A 142 2.72 23.27 2.84
CA LEU A 142 1.32 23.05 2.53
C LEU A 142 1.17 21.73 1.76
N VAL A 143 0.33 20.83 2.27
CA VAL A 143 0.06 19.52 1.71
C VAL A 143 -1.43 19.27 1.64
N ARG A 144 -1.86 18.28 0.86
CA ARG A 144 -3.20 17.72 0.94
C ARG A 144 -3.15 16.44 1.73
N VAL A 145 -4.05 16.29 2.69
CA VAL A 145 -4.28 15.06 3.44
C VAL A 145 -5.58 14.42 2.96
N GLN A 146 -5.55 13.12 2.69
CA GLN A 146 -6.76 12.38 2.35
C GLN A 146 -7.55 12.06 3.62
N ASP A 147 -8.80 12.53 3.71
CA ASP A 147 -9.77 12.02 4.66
C ASP A 147 -10.19 10.61 4.25
N GLN A 148 -10.04 9.65 5.16
CA GLN A 148 -10.28 8.24 4.88
C GLN A 148 -11.78 7.89 4.88
N THR A 149 -12.61 8.70 5.55
CA THR A 149 -14.07 8.48 5.60
C THR A 149 -14.72 8.92 4.31
N SER A 150 -14.41 10.16 3.90
CA SER A 150 -15.01 10.81 2.75
C SER A 150 -14.21 10.59 1.46
N ARG A 151 -12.97 10.09 1.55
CA ARG A 151 -11.97 9.98 0.47
C ARG A 151 -11.58 11.30 -0.20
N HIS A 152 -12.06 12.44 0.32
CA HIS A 152 -11.71 13.76 -0.17
C HIS A 152 -10.34 14.20 0.35
N TRP A 153 -9.67 15.02 -0.45
CA TRP A 153 -8.39 15.63 -0.09
C TRP A 153 -8.64 17.01 0.52
N ILE A 154 -8.13 17.23 1.72
CA ILE A 154 -8.25 18.50 2.45
C ILE A 154 -6.86 19.10 2.55
N THR A 155 -6.73 20.42 2.46
CA THR A 155 -5.45 21.09 2.71
C THR A 155 -5.03 20.92 4.17
N ALA A 156 -3.74 20.87 4.43
CA ALA A 156 -3.15 20.79 5.75
C ALA A 156 -1.70 21.32 5.70
N THR A 157 -1.19 21.75 6.84
CA THR A 157 0.20 22.20 6.97
C THR A 157 1.00 21.14 7.70
N VAL A 158 2.18 20.79 7.20
CA VAL A 158 3.09 19.87 7.90
C VAL A 158 3.62 20.57 9.14
N ARG A 159 3.38 19.98 10.31
CA ARG A 159 3.89 20.51 11.58
C ARG A 159 5.29 19.97 11.86
N GLU A 160 5.43 18.65 11.83
CA GLU A 160 6.70 17.97 12.11
C GLU A 160 6.74 16.55 11.51
N GLN A 161 7.95 16.03 11.33
CA GLN A 161 8.19 14.63 11.01
C GLN A 161 8.28 13.82 12.31
N CYS A 162 7.53 12.71 12.40
CA CYS A 162 7.59 11.83 13.56
C CYS A 162 8.87 10.98 13.55
N HIS A 163 9.22 10.42 14.71
CA HIS A 163 10.33 9.46 14.84
C HIS A 163 10.10 8.17 14.02
N GLU A 164 8.85 7.76 13.81
CA GLU A 164 8.55 6.61 12.97
C GLU A 164 8.71 6.91 11.48
N PRO A 165 9.22 5.95 10.69
CA PRO A 165 9.53 6.19 9.29
C PRO A 165 8.31 6.63 8.51
N ARG A 166 8.51 7.63 7.64
CA ARG A 166 7.51 8.16 6.69
C ARG A 166 6.24 8.67 7.39
N SER A 167 6.27 9.00 8.68
CA SER A 167 5.12 9.50 9.44
C SER A 167 5.29 10.98 9.75
N TYR A 168 4.21 11.75 9.59
CA TYR A 168 4.19 13.21 9.80
C TYR A 168 2.97 13.61 10.63
N LEU A 169 3.11 14.66 11.43
CA LEU A 169 1.98 15.39 12.01
C LEU A 169 1.59 16.52 11.06
N VAL A 170 0.32 16.56 10.68
CA VAL A 170 -0.26 17.61 9.84
C VAL A 170 -1.41 18.29 10.54
N GLU A 171 -1.53 19.60 10.39
CA GLU A 171 -2.58 20.42 10.97
C GLU A 171 -3.59 20.82 9.89
N THR A 172 -4.86 20.50 10.09
CA THR A 172 -5.93 20.92 9.16
C THR A 172 -6.36 22.37 9.44
N PRO A 173 -7.04 23.04 8.49
CA PRO A 173 -7.57 24.39 8.68
C PRO A 173 -8.49 24.54 9.90
N ASN A 174 -9.10 23.44 10.34
CA ASN A 174 -9.97 23.41 11.52
C ASN A 174 -9.17 23.25 12.84
N GLY A 175 -7.84 23.40 12.82
CA GLY A 175 -6.94 23.26 13.97
C GLY A 175 -6.71 21.83 14.44
N ARG A 176 -7.14 20.81 13.67
CA ARG A 176 -7.00 19.41 14.07
C ARG A 176 -5.65 18.86 13.62
N VAL A 177 -4.88 18.33 14.56
CA VAL A 177 -3.62 17.64 14.27
C VAL A 177 -3.85 16.16 13.99
N LEU A 178 -3.30 15.67 12.88
CA LEU A 178 -3.43 14.29 12.42
C LEU A 178 -2.04 13.69 12.14
N ARG A 179 -1.82 12.45 12.62
CA ARG A 179 -0.64 11.66 12.23
C ARG A 179 -0.92 10.87 10.95
N ARG A 180 -0.11 11.05 9.91
CA ARG A 180 -0.29 10.40 8.60
C ARG A 180 1.03 9.93 7.99
N ASN A 181 0.94 8.80 7.30
CA ASN A 181 2.03 8.29 6.48
C ASN A 181 2.19 9.15 5.21
N ARG A 182 3.42 9.30 4.70
CA ARG A 182 3.76 10.07 3.50
C ARG A 182 2.89 9.72 2.29
N GLN A 183 2.47 8.47 2.14
CA GLN A 183 1.61 8.05 1.03
C GLN A 183 0.21 8.68 1.05
N HIS A 184 -0.26 9.17 2.21
CA HIS A 184 -1.55 9.85 2.38
C HIS A 184 -1.43 11.37 2.34
N LEU A 185 -0.23 11.89 2.04
CA LEU A 185 0.07 13.30 1.92
C LEU A 185 0.48 13.56 0.48
N ALA A 186 -0.22 14.45 -0.20
CA ALA A 186 0.11 14.87 -1.54
C ALA A 186 0.64 16.30 -1.52
N ASP A 187 1.70 16.56 -2.27
CA ASP A 187 2.20 17.91 -2.44
C ASP A 187 1.13 18.77 -3.12
N ILE A 188 1.08 20.02 -2.69
CA ILE A 188 0.41 21.08 -3.44
C ILE A 188 1.52 21.68 -4.28
N GLU A 189 1.85 21.04 -5.42
CA GLU A 189 2.61 21.80 -6.40
C GLU A 189 1.77 23.03 -6.76
N PRO A 190 2.34 24.26 -6.71
CA PRO A 190 1.75 25.32 -7.51
C PRO A 190 1.80 24.80 -8.93
N ARG A 191 0.65 24.66 -9.60
CA ARG A 191 0.63 24.57 -11.06
C ARG A 191 1.59 25.65 -11.54
N ARG A 192 2.67 25.28 -12.23
CA ARG A 192 3.41 26.24 -13.04
C ARG A 192 2.40 26.76 -14.05
N ILE A 193 1.79 27.91 -13.74
CA ILE A 193 1.15 28.73 -14.75
C ILE A 193 2.34 29.12 -15.62
N HIS A 194 2.44 28.52 -16.81
CA HIS A 194 3.21 29.13 -17.87
C HIS A 194 2.55 30.49 -18.10
N HIS A 195 3.12 31.54 -17.48
CA HIS A 195 2.93 32.88 -18.01
C HIS A 195 3.66 32.85 -19.34
N ASP A 196 2.90 32.65 -20.41
CA ASP A 196 3.30 33.15 -21.71
C ASP A 196 3.43 34.67 -21.53
N GLU A 197 4.68 35.12 -21.36
CA GLU A 197 5.03 36.52 -21.59
C GLU A 197 4.78 36.79 -23.07
N GLU A 198 3.55 37.16 -23.41
CA GLU A 198 3.28 37.77 -24.70
C GLU A 198 3.77 39.22 -24.60
N VAL A 199 5.03 39.39 -25.00
CA VAL A 199 5.73 40.66 -25.15
C VAL A 199 4.89 41.59 -26.01
N THR A 200 4.35 42.63 -25.38
CA THR A 200 3.81 43.83 -26.02
C THR A 200 4.87 44.40 -26.95
N LYS A 201 4.74 44.17 -28.26
CA LYS A 201 5.47 44.91 -29.29
C LYS A 201 4.66 46.14 -29.67
N THR A 202 5.11 47.29 -29.22
CA THR A 202 4.73 48.61 -29.74
C THR A 202 5.21 48.76 -31.18
N PRO A 203 4.38 49.17 -32.15
CA PRO A 203 4.84 49.62 -33.46
C PRO A 203 5.00 51.16 -33.50
N ASP A 204 6.17 51.62 -33.92
CA ASP A 204 6.44 53.02 -34.28
C ASP A 204 5.94 53.37 -35.71
N PRO A 205 5.74 54.67 -36.04
CA PRO A 205 4.83 55.11 -37.09
C PRO A 205 5.50 55.55 -38.41
N HIS A 206 4.66 55.67 -39.46
CA HIS A 206 4.83 56.33 -40.79
C HIS A 206 5.33 55.48 -41.97
N THR A 207 4.43 55.15 -42.92
CA THR A 207 4.18 55.92 -44.17
C THR A 207 3.12 55.21 -45.06
N ARG A 208 2.22 56.03 -45.66
CA ARG A 208 1.12 55.86 -46.64
C ARG A 208 1.26 54.71 -47.68
N GLU A 209 0.21 54.11 -48.25
CA GLU A 209 -0.86 54.71 -49.10
C GLU A 209 -2.19 53.90 -49.13
N GLU A 210 -3.21 54.57 -49.66
CA GLU A 210 -4.66 54.28 -49.77
C GLU A 210 -5.06 52.98 -50.50
N MET A 211 -6.25 52.41 -50.21
CA MET A 211 -7.50 52.61 -50.99
C MET A 211 -8.61 51.58 -50.64
N THR A 212 -9.73 52.11 -50.11
CA THR A 212 -11.16 51.84 -50.45
C THR A 212 -11.93 50.55 -50.05
N LEU A 213 -12.96 50.82 -49.20
CA LEU A 213 -14.41 50.50 -49.32
C LEU A 213 -14.99 49.10 -48.95
N ASP A 214 -15.58 49.02 -47.74
CA ASP A 214 -16.98 48.68 -47.34
C ASP A 214 -17.86 47.65 -48.12
N PRO A 215 -18.96 47.10 -47.54
CA PRO A 215 -19.29 46.77 -46.14
C PRO A 215 -20.04 45.40 -45.93
N THR A 216 -20.31 45.08 -44.64
CA THR A 216 -21.21 44.11 -43.94
C THR A 216 -22.60 43.78 -44.54
N PRO A 217 -23.52 42.99 -43.89
CA PRO A 217 -23.45 41.78 -43.00
C PRO A 217 -24.54 40.71 -43.39
N ASP A 218 -24.67 39.56 -42.67
CA ASP A 218 -25.94 39.11 -42.00
C ASP A 218 -26.03 37.61 -41.58
N ILE A 219 -26.44 37.43 -40.31
CA ILE A 219 -27.51 36.59 -39.73
C ILE A 219 -27.62 35.07 -40.01
N ARG A 220 -27.32 34.30 -38.93
CA ARG A 220 -28.18 33.37 -38.17
C ARG A 220 -28.97 32.24 -38.89
N GLY A 221 -28.75 31.00 -38.44
CA GLY A 221 -29.77 29.93 -38.48
C GLY A 221 -29.23 28.49 -38.52
N SER A 222 -29.50 27.70 -37.47
CA SER A 222 -29.44 26.23 -37.52
C SER A 222 -30.85 25.67 -37.77
N PRO A 223 -30.97 24.51 -38.45
CA PRO A 223 -31.74 23.39 -37.88
C PRO A 223 -31.16 21.98 -38.17
N ALA A 224 -31.59 21.00 -37.37
CA ALA A 224 -31.29 19.54 -37.42
C ALA A 224 -32.20 18.78 -38.44
N PRO A 225 -32.37 17.43 -38.42
CA PRO A 225 -31.46 16.27 -38.53
C PRO A 225 -31.83 15.22 -39.64
N ASN A 226 -31.00 14.16 -39.77
CA ASN A 226 -31.21 12.79 -40.40
C ASN A 226 -31.11 12.62 -41.94
N PRO A 227 -30.90 11.39 -42.52
CA PRO A 227 -30.81 10.03 -41.93
C PRO A 227 -29.60 9.16 -42.41
N ALA A 228 -29.49 7.94 -41.84
CA ALA A 228 -28.46 6.92 -42.11
C ALA A 228 -28.69 6.05 -43.37
N PRO A 229 -27.65 5.34 -43.85
CA PRO A 229 -27.80 3.95 -44.33
C PRO A 229 -26.77 2.95 -43.73
N ASN A 230 -27.21 1.69 -43.60
CA ASN A 230 -26.56 0.50 -42.99
C ASN A 230 -25.45 -0.16 -43.88
N PRO A 231 -24.95 -1.40 -43.60
CA PRO A 231 -23.88 -1.76 -42.63
C PRO A 231 -22.77 -2.67 -43.24
N VAL A 232 -21.52 -2.65 -42.73
CA VAL A 232 -20.49 -3.69 -43.04
C VAL A 232 -19.42 -3.79 -41.93
N PRO A 233 -18.60 -4.87 -41.84
CA PRO A 233 -18.77 -6.02 -40.95
C PRO A 233 -17.79 -6.05 -39.75
N ILE A 234 -18.12 -6.84 -38.72
CA ILE A 234 -17.39 -7.01 -37.45
C ILE A 234 -16.10 -7.83 -37.66
N PRO A 235 -14.90 -7.35 -37.24
CA PRO A 235 -13.73 -8.21 -37.11
C PRO A 235 -13.75 -8.99 -35.80
N ASN A 236 -13.50 -10.30 -35.92
CA ASN A 236 -13.49 -11.30 -34.87
C ASN A 236 -12.38 -11.04 -33.84
N HIS A 237 -12.68 -10.41 -32.70
CA HIS A 237 -11.71 -10.18 -31.63
C HIS A 237 -11.63 -11.41 -30.70
N GLN A 238 -10.48 -12.10 -30.72
CA GLN A 238 -10.14 -13.07 -29.69
C GLN A 238 -10.02 -12.37 -28.33
N PRO A 239 -10.57 -12.92 -27.24
CA PRO A 239 -10.53 -12.29 -25.92
C PRO A 239 -9.08 -12.21 -25.40
N THR A 240 -8.67 -11.01 -25.00
CA THR A 240 -7.36 -10.71 -24.42
C THR A 240 -7.49 -10.30 -22.95
N THR A 241 -6.43 -10.54 -22.18
CA THR A 241 -6.32 -10.05 -20.79
C THR A 241 -6.05 -8.55 -20.75
N ARG A 242 -6.23 -7.92 -19.58
CA ARG A 242 -5.88 -6.51 -19.31
C ARG A 242 -4.45 -6.12 -19.73
N SER A 243 -3.52 -7.08 -19.79
CA SER A 243 -2.13 -6.87 -20.20
C SER A 243 -1.85 -7.30 -21.65
N GLY A 244 -2.88 -7.48 -22.49
CA GLY A 244 -2.75 -7.78 -23.92
C GLY A 244 -2.47 -9.25 -24.27
N ARG A 245 -2.42 -10.16 -23.29
CA ARG A 245 -2.19 -11.60 -23.57
C ARG A 245 -3.44 -12.27 -24.11
N VAL A 246 -3.32 -12.99 -25.23
CA VAL A 246 -4.41 -13.79 -25.84
C VAL A 246 -4.81 -14.96 -24.94
N ILE A 247 -6.12 -15.09 -24.66
CA ILE A 247 -6.67 -16.14 -23.82
C ILE A 247 -6.95 -17.38 -24.69
N LYS A 248 -6.16 -18.44 -24.54
CA LYS A 248 -6.43 -19.76 -25.13
C LYS A 248 -7.22 -20.61 -24.13
N LYS A 249 -8.41 -21.09 -24.52
CA LYS A 249 -9.18 -22.04 -23.69
C LYS A 249 -8.48 -23.41 -23.73
N PRO A 250 -8.43 -24.15 -22.60
CA PRO A 250 -7.84 -25.50 -22.57
C PRO A 250 -8.72 -26.50 -23.34
N GLU A 251 -8.09 -27.42 -24.06
CA GLU A 251 -8.78 -28.30 -25.01
C GLU A 251 -9.57 -29.45 -24.39
N LYS A 252 -9.32 -29.88 -23.14
CA LYS A 252 -10.14 -30.88 -22.43
C LYS A 252 -10.09 -30.68 -20.91
N LEU A 253 -11.26 -30.72 -20.26
CA LEU A 253 -11.39 -31.01 -18.81
C LEU A 253 -11.57 -32.52 -18.69
N THR A 254 -10.60 -33.24 -18.13
CA THR A 254 -10.83 -34.60 -17.63
C THR A 254 -11.28 -34.50 -16.18
N TYR A 255 -12.50 -34.97 -15.93
CA TYR A 255 -13.09 -35.19 -14.60
C TYR A 255 -12.37 -36.32 -13.87
#